data_AF-A0A4Q7CP74-F1
#
_entry.id   AF-A0A4Q7CP74-F1
#
_cell.length_a   1.000
_cell.length_b   1.000
_cell.length_c   1.000
_cell.angle_alpha   90.00
_cell.angle_beta   90.00
_cell.angle_gamma   90.00
#
_symmetry.space_group_name_H-M   'P 1'
#
loop_
_entity.id
_entity.type
_entity.pdbx_description
1 polymer ?
#
loop_
_entity_poly.entity_id
_entity_poly.type
_entity_poly.pdbx_seq_one_letter_code
_entity_poly.pdbx_strand_id
1 'polypeptide(L)'
;MNRITEVMMEQSDAHDKINIGANPDHYVLLGLTPTIQEVLEITGGSPLPTHFYAHYGDTTGLQSRKSTDYPVELAGAAKDKNGNIIGGMRHQVKKENDGFRFKALVEFPSMVPDSMVKAHQWHLACEFGHWISAILDEE
;
A
#
# COMPACT_ATOMS: atom_id res chain seq x y z
N MET A 1 -2.76 9.95 -13.24
CA MET A 1 -2.87 8.52 -12.87
C MET A 1 -1.58 7.75 -13.16
N ASN A 2 -0.68 8.26 -14.01
CA ASN A 2 0.54 7.52 -14.41
C ASN A 2 1.65 7.55 -13.33
N ARG A 3 1.94 8.70 -12.72
CA ARG A 3 3.09 8.85 -11.78
C ARG A 3 3.02 8.00 -10.51
N ILE A 4 1.83 7.82 -9.93
CA ILE A 4 1.71 6.95 -8.74
C ILE A 4 1.92 5.47 -9.11
N THR A 5 1.49 5.07 -10.31
CA THR A 5 1.75 3.73 -10.83
C THR A 5 3.25 3.54 -11.08
N GLU A 6 3.95 4.55 -11.59
CA GLU A 6 5.40 4.52 -11.76
C GLU A 6 6.11 4.26 -10.42
N VAL A 7 5.75 5.02 -9.37
CA VAL A 7 6.31 4.85 -8.02
C VAL A 7 6.00 3.48 -7.42
N MET A 8 4.79 2.95 -7.63
CA MET A 8 4.37 1.70 -6.99
C MET A 8 4.78 0.43 -7.76
N MET A 9 4.83 0.48 -9.10
CA MET A 9 4.81 -0.72 -9.94
C MET A 9 5.96 -0.79 -10.96
N GLU A 10 6.50 0.33 -11.41
CA GLU A 10 7.43 0.34 -12.55
C GLU A 10 8.89 0.32 -12.10
N GLN A 11 9.51 -0.85 -12.21
CA GLN A 11 10.89 -1.04 -11.79
C GLN A 11 11.85 -0.11 -12.56
N SER A 12 12.58 0.71 -11.81
CA SER A 12 13.62 1.61 -12.29
C SER A 12 14.50 2.04 -11.11
N ASP A 13 15.68 2.61 -11.37
CA ASP A 13 16.53 3.15 -10.30
C ASP A 13 15.82 4.24 -9.47
N ALA A 14 14.94 5.03 -10.11
CA ALA A 14 14.13 6.05 -9.45
C ALA A 14 13.08 5.43 -8.52
N HIS A 15 12.39 4.39 -9.00
CA HIS A 15 11.46 3.59 -8.20
C HIS A 15 12.14 2.99 -6.98
N ASP A 16 13.28 2.33 -7.15
CA ASP A 16 13.99 1.67 -6.03
C ASP A 16 14.45 2.71 -4.99
N LYS A 17 14.96 3.86 -5.45
CA LYS A 17 15.37 4.96 -4.57
C LYS A 17 14.21 5.53 -3.76
N ILE A 18 13.06 5.76 -4.41
CA ILE A 18 11.87 6.28 -3.73
C ILE A 18 11.32 5.25 -2.74
N ASN A 19 11.22 3.98 -3.11
CA ASN A 19 10.61 2.95 -2.27
C ASN A 19 11.44 2.58 -1.04
N ILE A 20 12.77 2.55 -1.16
CA ILE A 20 13.68 2.41 0.00
C ILE A 20 13.62 3.65 0.90
N GLY A 21 13.50 4.85 0.31
CA GLY A 21 13.43 6.11 1.05
C GLY A 21 12.08 6.38 1.71
N ALA A 22 10.99 5.80 1.18
CA ALA A 22 9.63 6.06 1.61
C ALA A 22 9.36 5.49 3.02
N ASN A 23 9.95 4.33 3.32
CA ASN A 23 9.84 3.71 4.63
C ASN A 23 11.02 2.75 4.90
N PRO A 24 11.72 2.84 6.06
CA PRO A 24 12.77 1.88 6.41
C PRO A 24 12.30 0.43 6.56
N ASP A 25 10.99 0.21 6.64
CA ASP A 25 10.40 -1.13 6.73
C ASP A 25 10.39 -1.86 5.38
N HIS A 26 10.62 -1.19 4.24
CA HIS A 26 10.56 -1.79 2.91
C HIS A 26 11.87 -2.47 2.50
N TYR A 27 11.76 -3.72 2.04
CA TYR A 27 12.85 -4.46 1.41
C TYR A 27 12.60 -4.73 -0.07
N VAL A 28 11.35 -5.08 -0.41
CA VAL A 28 10.89 -5.30 -1.80
C VAL A 28 9.54 -4.63 -1.95
N LEU A 29 9.39 -3.88 -3.04
CA LEU A 29 8.13 -3.30 -3.47
C LEU A 29 8.12 -3.30 -5.00
N LEU A 30 7.73 -4.41 -5.63
CA LEU A 30 7.98 -4.66 -7.05
C LEU A 30 6.71 -5.02 -7.80
N GLY A 31 6.40 -4.31 -8.89
CA GLY A 31 5.36 -4.74 -9.82
C GLY A 31 5.77 -5.99 -10.59
N LEU A 32 5.08 -7.11 -10.37
CA LEU A 32 5.26 -8.35 -11.15
C LEU A 32 4.39 -8.36 -12.42
N THR A 33 3.21 -7.78 -12.31
CA THR A 33 2.27 -7.55 -13.42
C THR A 33 1.58 -6.20 -13.19
N PRO A 34 0.77 -5.70 -14.15
CA PRO A 34 0.02 -4.46 -13.95
C PRO A 34 -0.93 -4.46 -12.73
N THR A 35 -1.25 -5.63 -12.17
CA THR A 35 -2.18 -5.77 -11.04
C THR A 35 -1.62 -6.56 -9.87
N ILE A 36 -0.36 -7.02 -9.93
CA ILE A 36 0.27 -7.79 -8.87
C ILE A 36 1.58 -7.10 -8.47
N GLN A 37 1.67 -6.75 -7.19
CA GLN A 37 2.88 -6.20 -6.58
C GLN A 37 3.39 -7.19 -5.53
N GLU A 38 4.67 -7.54 -5.60
CA GLU A 38 5.39 -8.25 -4.56
C GLU A 38 5.87 -7.27 -3.49
N VAL A 39 5.61 -7.60 -2.23
CA VAL A 39 5.97 -6.78 -1.08
C VAL A 39 6.68 -7.65 -0.05
N LEU A 40 7.85 -7.20 0.36
CA LEU A 40 8.58 -7.73 1.51
C LEU A 40 8.89 -6.58 2.45
N GLU A 41 8.30 -6.60 3.64
CA GLU A 41 8.40 -5.49 4.59
C GLU A 41 8.33 -5.94 6.04
N ILE A 42 8.73 -5.08 6.98
CA ILE A 42 8.35 -5.20 8.39
C ILE A 42 7.02 -4.51 8.62
N THR A 43 5.94 -5.28 8.69
CA THR A 43 4.60 -4.74 8.89
C THR A 43 4.39 -4.29 10.34
N GLY A 44 4.44 -2.97 10.59
CA GLY A 44 4.02 -2.38 11.87
C GLY A 44 4.81 -2.89 13.08
N GLY A 45 6.15 -2.94 12.97
CA GLY A 45 7.01 -3.42 14.06
C GLY A 45 6.92 -4.93 14.33
N SER A 46 6.42 -5.71 13.36
CA SER A 46 6.50 -7.17 13.39
C SER A 46 7.94 -7.63 13.67
N PRO A 47 8.15 -8.66 14.52
CA PRO A 47 9.49 -9.22 14.72
C PRO A 47 10.00 -9.98 13.48
N LEU A 48 9.12 -10.28 12.52
CA LEU A 48 9.44 -11.01 11.31
C LEU A 48 8.93 -10.24 10.07
N PRO A 49 9.68 -10.24 8.97
CA PRO A 49 9.21 -9.63 7.74
C PRO A 49 8.01 -10.41 7.17
N THR A 50 7.04 -9.68 6.63
CA THR A 50 5.91 -10.22 5.89
C THR A 50 6.26 -10.23 4.41
N HIS A 51 6.13 -11.39 3.77
CA HIS A 51 6.29 -11.52 2.32
C HIS A 51 4.94 -11.85 1.69
N PHE A 52 4.46 -10.97 0.83
CA PHE A 52 3.13 -11.11 0.23
C PHE A 52 3.04 -10.51 -1.17
N TYR A 53 1.93 -10.82 -1.83
CA TYR A 53 1.58 -10.35 -3.15
C TYR A 53 0.26 -9.61 -3.07
N ALA A 54 0.28 -8.31 -3.36
CA ALA A 54 -0.89 -7.46 -3.44
C ALA A 54 -1.57 -7.67 -4.80
N HIS A 55 -2.77 -8.26 -4.80
CA HIS A 55 -3.58 -8.50 -5.99
C HIS A 55 -4.61 -7.38 -6.17
N TYR A 56 -4.24 -6.31 -6.87
CA TYR A 56 -5.13 -5.19 -7.15
C TYR A 56 -6.31 -5.60 -8.03
N GLY A 57 -7.51 -5.20 -7.64
CA GLY A 57 -8.78 -5.57 -8.27
C GLY A 57 -9.41 -6.85 -7.71
N ASP A 58 -8.64 -7.71 -7.05
CA ASP A 58 -9.19 -8.89 -6.35
C ASP A 58 -9.71 -8.47 -4.98
N THR A 59 -11.02 -8.37 -4.83
CA THR A 59 -11.66 -7.95 -3.57
C THR A 59 -12.11 -9.13 -2.71
N THR A 60 -11.68 -10.35 -3.04
CA THR A 60 -12.00 -11.56 -2.27
C THR A 60 -11.52 -11.41 -0.83
N GLY A 61 -12.39 -11.72 0.14
CA GLY A 61 -12.06 -11.67 1.56
C GLY A 61 -12.16 -10.29 2.22
N LEU A 62 -12.15 -9.21 1.45
CA LEU A 62 -12.29 -7.85 1.99
C LEU A 62 -13.64 -7.64 2.66
N GLN A 63 -13.61 -7.12 3.89
CA GLN A 63 -14.80 -6.74 4.65
C GLN A 63 -15.12 -5.25 4.48
N SER A 64 -14.12 -4.43 4.16
CA SER A 64 -14.31 -3.00 3.89
C SER A 64 -15.09 -2.75 2.60
N ARG A 65 -15.90 -1.70 2.62
CA ARG A 65 -16.67 -1.24 1.45
C ARG A 65 -16.09 0.07 0.93
N LYS A 66 -16.19 0.26 -0.40
CA LYS A 66 -15.91 1.55 -1.03
C LYS A 66 -16.85 2.61 -0.44
N SER A 67 -16.28 3.74 -0.07
CA SER A 67 -17.01 4.92 0.39
C SER A 67 -17.66 5.59 -0.82
N THR A 68 -18.93 5.97 -0.71
CA THR A 68 -19.71 6.47 -1.86
C THR A 68 -19.21 7.83 -2.39
N ASP A 69 -18.53 8.61 -1.56
CA ASP A 69 -17.97 9.92 -1.87
C ASP A 69 -16.50 9.88 -2.35
N TYR A 70 -15.92 8.68 -2.52
CA TYR A 70 -14.56 8.49 -3.00
C TYR A 70 -14.56 7.88 -4.42
N PRO A 71 -14.36 8.69 -5.48
CA PRO A 71 -14.46 8.21 -6.85
C PRO A 71 -13.32 7.25 -7.24
N VAL A 72 -12.13 7.45 -6.66
CA VAL A 72 -10.94 6.66 -6.97
C VAL A 72 -10.66 5.69 -5.83
N GLU A 73 -10.36 4.44 -6.17
CA GLU A 73 -9.89 3.45 -5.23
C GLU A 73 -8.81 2.56 -5.83
N LEU A 74 -7.98 2.02 -4.94
CA LEU A 74 -7.08 0.92 -5.19
C LEU A 74 -7.34 -0.12 -4.10
N ALA A 75 -8.05 -1.18 -4.47
CA ALA A 75 -8.43 -2.26 -3.56
C ALA A 75 -7.83 -3.58 -4.01
N GLY A 76 -7.49 -4.46 -3.08
CA GLY A 76 -6.99 -5.78 -3.40
C GLY A 76 -6.80 -6.69 -2.20
N ALA A 77 -6.65 -7.97 -2.47
CA ALA A 77 -6.31 -8.99 -1.48
C ALA A 77 -4.79 -9.13 -1.38
N ALA A 78 -4.26 -9.24 -0.16
CA ALA A 78 -2.87 -9.60 0.08
C ALA A 78 -2.77 -11.11 0.23
N LYS A 79 -1.92 -11.76 -0.57
CA LYS A 79 -1.77 -13.22 -0.58
C LYS A 79 -0.34 -13.65 -0.31
N ASP A 80 -0.17 -14.78 0.37
CA ASP A 80 1.13 -15.43 0.46
C ASP A 80 1.55 -16.07 -0.87
N LYS A 81 2.77 -16.61 -0.94
CA LYS A 81 3.29 -17.30 -2.14
C LYS A 81 2.48 -18.52 -2.59
N ASN A 82 1.62 -19.07 -1.74
CA ASN A 82 0.75 -20.20 -2.04
C ASN A 82 -0.66 -19.74 -2.45
N GLY A 83 -0.93 -18.44 -2.46
CA GLY A 83 -2.23 -17.85 -2.79
C GLY A 83 -3.21 -17.76 -1.62
N ASN A 84 -2.78 -18.03 -0.38
CA ASN A 84 -3.65 -17.87 0.79
C ASN A 84 -3.83 -16.38 1.10
N ILE A 85 -5.07 -15.95 1.39
CA ILE A 85 -5.35 -14.57 1.78
C ILE A 85 -4.86 -14.36 3.21
N ILE A 86 -3.97 -13.38 3.38
CA ILE A 86 -3.38 -13.02 4.68
C ILE A 86 -3.73 -11.59 5.12
N GLY A 87 -4.54 -10.89 4.33
CA GLY A 87 -4.99 -9.52 4.59
C GLY A 87 -5.52 -8.88 3.32
N GLY A 88 -5.62 -7.56 3.32
CA GLY A 88 -5.97 -6.82 2.13
C GLY A 88 -5.91 -5.31 2.33
N MET A 89 -6.23 -4.57 1.28
CA MET A 89 -6.11 -3.12 1.25
C MET A 89 -7.24 -2.48 0.45
N ARG A 90 -7.60 -1.25 0.82
CA ARG A 90 -8.55 -0.40 0.09
C ARG A 90 -8.21 1.08 0.27
N HIS A 91 -7.22 1.54 -0.49
CA HIS A 91 -6.87 2.95 -0.53
C HIS A 91 -7.88 3.72 -1.38
N GLN A 92 -8.29 4.89 -0.92
CA GLN A 92 -9.34 5.68 -1.58
C GLN A 92 -8.94 7.15 -1.64
N VAL A 93 -9.28 7.80 -2.75
CA VAL A 93 -8.99 9.23 -2.95
C VAL A 93 -10.24 9.99 -3.37
N LYS A 94 -10.42 11.17 -2.80
CA LYS A 94 -11.38 12.17 -3.28
C LYS A 94 -10.72 13.55 -3.35
N LYS A 95 -11.24 14.40 -4.23
CA LYS A 95 -10.93 15.82 -4.20
C LYS A 95 -11.47 16.42 -2.90
N GLU A 96 -10.70 17.27 -2.25
CA GLU A 96 -11.12 17.98 -1.05
C GLU A 96 -10.46 19.36 -1.01
N ASN A 97 -11.28 20.41 -1.01
CA ASN A 97 -10.83 21.80 -1.10
C ASN A 97 -9.88 22.02 -2.30
N ASP A 98 -8.74 22.63 -2.06
CA ASP A 98 -7.62 22.87 -2.99
C ASP A 98 -6.67 21.68 -3.14
N GLY A 99 -6.95 20.56 -2.47
CA GLY A 99 -6.15 19.33 -2.55
C GLY A 99 -7.01 18.07 -2.67
N PHE A 100 -6.56 17.03 -1.98
CA PHE A 100 -7.24 15.74 -1.94
C PHE A 100 -7.23 15.15 -0.53
N ARG A 101 -8.21 14.29 -0.26
CA ARG A 101 -8.20 13.43 0.92
C ARG A 101 -7.82 12.01 0.50
N PHE A 102 -6.71 11.53 1.06
CA PHE A 102 -6.29 10.15 0.97
C PHE A 102 -6.78 9.36 2.17
N LYS A 103 -7.42 8.21 1.92
CA LYS A 103 -7.83 7.26 2.95
C LYS A 103 -7.05 5.97 2.74
N ALA A 104 -6.00 5.79 3.53
CA ALA A 104 -5.27 4.53 3.59
C ALA A 104 -6.03 3.53 4.45
N LEU A 105 -6.37 2.36 3.91
CA LEU A 105 -7.02 1.29 4.66
C LEU A 105 -6.32 -0.03 4.34
N VAL A 106 -5.93 -0.72 5.41
CA VAL A 106 -5.41 -2.08 5.38
C VAL A 106 -6.27 -2.94 6.31
N GLU A 107 -6.58 -4.15 5.87
CA GLU A 107 -7.31 -5.17 6.61
C GLU A 107 -6.34 -6.24 7.09
N PHE A 108 -6.34 -6.47 8.40
CA PHE A 108 -5.51 -7.48 9.06
C PHE A 108 -6.36 -8.67 9.52
N PRO A 109 -5.80 -9.89 9.58
CA PRO A 109 -6.38 -10.98 10.33
C PRO A 109 -6.63 -10.56 11.79
N SER A 110 -7.73 -11.02 12.37
CA SER A 110 -8.13 -10.64 13.74
C SER A 110 -7.13 -11.05 14.83
N MET A 111 -6.19 -11.94 14.51
CA MET A 111 -5.13 -12.36 15.42
C MET A 111 -3.94 -11.39 15.49
N VAL A 112 -3.88 -10.39 14.61
CA VAL A 112 -2.80 -9.38 14.63
C VAL A 112 -3.00 -8.46 15.84
N PRO A 113 -1.97 -8.29 16.70
CA PRO A 113 -2.07 -7.40 17.85
C PRO A 113 -2.36 -5.94 17.47
N ASP A 114 -3.21 -5.27 18.25
CA ASP A 114 -3.55 -3.85 18.07
C ASP A 114 -2.31 -2.93 18.02
N SER A 115 -1.25 -3.28 18.75
CA SER A 115 0.01 -2.53 18.72
C SER A 115 0.65 -2.54 17.33
N MET A 116 0.59 -3.67 16.63
CA MET A 116 1.10 -3.78 15.26
C MET A 116 0.23 -3.01 14.28
N VAL A 117 -1.10 -3.06 14.45
CA VAL A 117 -2.02 -2.25 13.64
C VAL A 117 -1.73 -0.75 13.81
N LYS A 118 -1.52 -0.28 15.04
CA LYS A 118 -1.15 1.12 15.32
C LYS A 118 0.21 1.50 14.75
N ALA A 119 1.20 0.64 14.85
CA ALA A 119 2.51 0.88 14.22
C ALA A 119 2.39 0.94 12.69
N HIS A 120 1.55 0.09 12.09
CA HIS A 120 1.32 0.10 10.66
C HIS A 120 0.60 1.37 10.16
N GLN A 121 -0.17 2.05 11.01
CA GLN A 121 -0.71 3.38 10.66
C GLN A 121 0.40 4.41 10.44
N TRP A 122 1.47 4.36 11.23
CA TRP A 122 2.65 5.21 11.02
C TRP A 122 3.42 4.82 9.77
N HIS A 123 3.55 3.51 9.52
CA HIS A 123 4.15 2.99 8.31
C HIS A 123 3.48 3.56 7.05
N LEU A 124 2.14 3.47 6.97
CA LEU A 124 1.36 4.03 5.85
C LEU A 124 1.53 5.55 5.72
N ALA A 125 1.61 6.27 6.84
CA ALA A 125 1.80 7.71 6.82
C ALA A 125 3.18 8.10 6.25
N CYS A 126 4.23 7.37 6.62
CA CYS A 126 5.58 7.56 6.08
C CYS A 126 5.63 7.25 4.59
N GLU A 127 5.15 6.07 4.19
CA GLU A 127 5.17 5.59 2.81
C GLU A 127 4.44 6.55 1.87
N PHE A 128 3.12 6.72 2.07
CA PHE A 128 2.32 7.56 1.18
C PHE A 128 2.70 9.03 1.29
N GLY A 129 3.12 9.50 2.47
CA GLY A 129 3.59 10.87 2.66
C GLY A 129 4.82 11.18 1.81
N HIS A 130 5.82 10.29 1.82
CA HIS A 130 7.01 10.45 0.99
C HIS A 130 6.70 10.34 -0.51
N TRP A 131 5.87 9.37 -0.92
CA TRP A 131 5.48 9.25 -2.34
C TRP A 131 4.75 10.48 -2.86
N ILE A 132 3.78 10.98 -2.09
CA ILE A 132 3.03 12.19 -2.45
C ILE A 132 3.99 13.38 -2.53
N SER A 133 4.89 13.53 -1.57
CA SER A 133 5.85 14.65 -1.55
C SER A 133 6.81 14.57 -2.74
N ALA A 134 7.40 13.40 -3.01
CA ALA A 134 8.28 13.19 -4.16
C ALA A 134 7.57 13.49 -5.50
N ILE A 135 6.31 13.09 -5.64
CA ILE A 135 5.53 13.39 -6.83
C ILE A 135 5.29 14.91 -6.97
N LEU A 136 4.97 15.60 -5.88
CA LEU A 136 4.68 17.04 -5.90
C LEU A 136 5.94 17.92 -6.03
N ASP A 137 7.07 17.51 -5.47
CA ASP A 137 8.33 18.29 -5.45
C ASP A 137 9.15 18.17 -6.75
N GLU A 138 8.79 17.24 -7.63
CA GLU A 138 9.38 17.09 -8.97
C GLU A 138 8.78 18.06 -10.04
N GLU A 139 7.97 19.05 -9.63
CA GLU A 139 7.49 20.15 -10.49
C GLU A 139 8.50 21.32 -10.64
#